data_AF-A0A7R8W0X9-F1
#
_entry.id   AF-A0A7R8W0X9-F1
#
_cell.length_a   1.000
_cell.length_b   1.000
_cell.length_c   1.000
_cell.angle_alpha   90.00
_cell.angle_beta   90.00
_cell.angle_gamma   90.00
#
_symmetry.space_group_name_H-M   'P 1'
#
loop_
_entity.id
_entity.type
_entity.pdbx_description
1 polymer ?
#
loop_
_entity_poly.entity_id
_entity_poly.type
_entity_poly.pdbx_seq_one_letter_code
_entity_poly.pdbx_strand_id
1 'polypeptide(L)'
;MAEIHKGRGTKKNKSKKKKTRPYGREITIYQALQNICGGFYKAMVGFRLDGKIKLPHPEFDNEQVRYEHRFAPFASLMTPPPVQYVEFRDMTSLLRYEQPPSSSNLYLAGCQNFHKARALLETINTPDQE
;
A
#
# COMPACT_ATOMS: atom_id res chain seq x y z
N MET A 1 -69.12 20.30 -21.32
CA MET A 1 -68.27 20.31 -20.11
C MET A 1 -67.04 19.47 -20.36
N ALA A 2 -65.87 20.03 -20.11
CA ALA A 2 -64.55 19.37 -20.08
C ALA A 2 -64.53 18.22 -19.03
N GLU A 3 -63.63 17.24 -19.01
CA GLU A 3 -62.17 17.30 -19.13
C GLU A 3 -61.53 15.98 -19.57
N ILE A 4 -60.35 16.14 -20.17
CA ILE A 4 -59.31 15.14 -20.47
C ILE A 4 -58.47 14.92 -19.21
N HIS A 5 -58.21 13.69 -18.76
CA HIS A 5 -57.09 13.37 -17.84
C HIS A 5 -56.37 12.09 -18.28
N LYS A 6 -55.36 12.19 -19.17
CA LYS A 6 -53.91 12.27 -18.88
C LYS A 6 -53.31 11.12 -18.04
N GLY A 7 -52.74 10.16 -18.77
CA GLY A 7 -51.48 9.45 -18.53
C GLY A 7 -51.00 9.23 -17.08
N ARG A 8 -51.13 8.00 -16.60
CA ARG A 8 -50.37 7.49 -15.45
C ARG A 8 -48.91 7.31 -15.86
N GLY A 9 -48.10 8.34 -15.62
CA GLY A 9 -46.68 8.35 -15.84
C GLY A 9 -45.96 7.27 -15.02
N THR A 10 -45.25 6.40 -15.73
CA THR A 10 -44.21 5.53 -15.20
C THR A 10 -43.14 6.40 -14.53
N LYS A 11 -43.12 6.42 -13.19
CA LYS A 11 -41.98 6.96 -12.43
C LYS A 11 -40.77 6.08 -12.70
N LYS A 12 -40.00 6.42 -13.75
CA LYS A 12 -38.63 5.94 -13.91
C LYS A 12 -37.88 6.35 -12.64
N ASN A 13 -37.51 5.38 -11.81
CA ASN A 13 -36.56 5.57 -10.73
C ASN A 13 -35.27 6.12 -11.37
N LYS A 14 -35.08 7.44 -11.31
CA LYS A 14 -33.77 8.04 -11.58
C LYS A 14 -32.83 7.45 -10.52
N SER A 15 -32.05 6.45 -10.92
CA SER A 15 -30.92 5.98 -10.13
C SER A 15 -30.15 7.21 -9.68
N LYS A 16 -30.06 7.44 -8.36
CA LYS A 16 -29.24 8.52 -7.82
C LYS A 16 -27.86 8.36 -8.45
N LYS A 17 -27.46 9.27 -9.35
CA LYS A 17 -26.10 9.28 -9.89
C LYS A 17 -25.18 9.30 -8.68
N LYS A 18 -24.42 8.21 -8.47
CA LYS A 18 -23.41 8.16 -7.42
C LYS A 18 -22.53 9.39 -7.63
N LYS A 19 -22.33 10.20 -6.60
CA LYS A 19 -21.36 11.30 -6.66
C LYS A 19 -20.03 10.68 -7.05
N THR A 20 -19.50 11.06 -8.20
CA THR A 20 -18.17 10.66 -8.65
C THR A 20 -17.20 11.14 -7.59
N ARG A 21 -16.54 10.19 -6.90
CA ARG A 21 -15.51 10.51 -5.91
C ARG A 21 -14.26 10.94 -6.67
N PRO A 22 -13.84 12.21 -6.58
CA PRO A 22 -12.62 12.65 -7.24
C PRO A 22 -11.45 11.79 -6.79
N TYR A 23 -10.59 11.40 -7.73
CA TYR A 23 -9.37 10.61 -7.49
C TYR A 23 -9.58 9.20 -6.89
N GLY A 24 -10.80 8.66 -6.94
CA GLY A 24 -11.09 7.35 -6.35
C GLY A 24 -10.22 6.22 -6.92
N ARG A 25 -9.92 6.29 -8.22
CA ARG A 25 -9.05 5.34 -8.90
C ARG A 25 -7.60 5.44 -8.42
N GLU A 26 -7.02 6.63 -8.43
CA GLU A 26 -5.65 6.91 -7.99
C GLU A 26 -5.45 6.50 -6.53
N ILE A 27 -6.40 6.84 -5.64
CA ILE A 27 -6.37 6.44 -4.23
C ILE A 27 -6.30 4.91 -4.12
N THR A 28 -7.12 4.20 -4.89
CA THR A 28 -7.14 2.72 -4.88
C THR A 28 -5.82 2.14 -5.40
N ILE A 29 -5.23 2.75 -6.44
CA ILE A 29 -3.90 2.37 -6.96
C ILE A 29 -2.84 2.55 -5.88
N TYR A 30 -2.77 3.70 -5.22
CA TYR A 30 -1.77 3.96 -4.19
C TYR A 30 -1.93 3.04 -2.96
N GLN A 31 -3.17 2.70 -2.59
CA GLN A 31 -3.44 1.71 -1.55
C GLN A 31 -2.96 0.30 -1.96
N ALA A 32 -3.13 -0.07 -3.23
CA ALA A 32 -2.61 -1.34 -3.74
C ALA A 32 -1.07 -1.35 -3.71
N LEU A 33 -0.42 -0.28 -4.19
CA LEU A 33 1.04 -0.15 -4.16
C LEU A 33 1.59 -0.20 -2.72
N GLN A 34 0.93 0.45 -1.77
CA GLN A 34 1.30 0.38 -0.36
C GLN A 34 1.27 -1.07 0.16
N ASN A 35 0.23 -1.83 -0.18
CA ASN A 35 0.16 -3.25 0.18
C ASN A 35 1.25 -4.07 -0.51
N ILE A 36 1.55 -3.82 -1.80
CA ILE A 36 2.66 -4.49 -2.50
C ILE A 36 4.00 -4.25 -1.79
N CYS A 37 4.33 -3.00 -1.48
CA CYS A 37 5.53 -2.64 -0.72
C CYS A 37 5.55 -3.35 0.65
N GLY A 38 4.40 -3.36 1.34
CA GLY A 38 4.24 -4.07 2.61
C GLY A 38 4.43 -5.58 2.51
N GLY A 39 4.08 -6.19 1.37
CA GLY A 39 4.30 -7.60 1.07
C GLY A 39 5.78 -7.91 0.85
N PHE A 40 6.44 -7.15 -0.02
CA PHE A 40 7.88 -7.31 -0.29
C PHE A 40 8.74 -7.10 0.95
N TYR A 41 8.45 -6.06 1.73
CA TYR A 41 9.19 -5.79 2.97
C TYR A 41 9.12 -7.00 3.93
N LYS A 42 7.91 -7.53 4.19
CA LYS A 42 7.74 -8.67 5.09
C LYS A 42 8.42 -9.93 4.58
N ALA A 43 8.32 -10.21 3.29
CA ALA A 43 9.02 -11.35 2.68
C ALA A 43 10.54 -11.22 2.83
N MET A 44 11.10 -10.04 2.54
CA MET A 44 12.52 -9.74 2.69
C MET A 44 13.00 -9.93 4.14
N VAL A 45 12.26 -9.42 5.12
CA VAL A 45 12.60 -9.60 6.54
C VAL A 45 12.52 -11.08 6.93
N GLY A 46 11.50 -11.81 6.45
CA GLY A 46 11.39 -13.26 6.65
C GLY A 46 12.60 -14.02 6.08
N PHE A 47 13.02 -13.69 4.85
CA PHE A 47 14.21 -14.29 4.24
C PHE A 47 15.48 -13.96 5.02
N ARG A 48 15.59 -12.74 5.57
CA ARG A 48 16.72 -12.36 6.44
C ARG A 48 16.75 -13.22 7.71
N LEU A 49 15.61 -13.45 8.36
CA LEU A 49 15.53 -14.30 9.56
C LEU A 49 15.89 -15.76 9.27
N ASP A 50 15.52 -16.28 8.09
CA ASP A 50 15.90 -17.63 7.65
C ASP A 50 17.36 -17.73 7.15
N GLY A 51 18.13 -16.64 7.16
CA GLY A 51 19.50 -16.63 6.64
C GLY A 51 19.59 -16.79 5.11
N LYS A 52 18.49 -16.54 4.38
CA LYS A 52 18.41 -16.65 2.91
C LYS A 52 18.93 -15.40 2.19
N ILE A 53 19.19 -14.32 2.92
CA ILE A 53 19.80 -13.09 2.40
C ILE A 53 21.22 -13.00 2.92
N LYS A 54 22.18 -12.88 1.99
CA LYS A 54 23.56 -12.58 2.32
C LYS A 54 23.65 -11.12 2.78
N LEU A 55 24.20 -10.90 3.97
CA LEU A 55 24.47 -9.57 4.49
C LEU A 55 25.93 -9.18 4.21
N PRO A 56 26.23 -7.89 4.06
CA PRO A 56 27.61 -7.43 3.97
C PRO A 56 28.42 -7.81 5.21
N HIS A 57 29.73 -7.99 5.04
CA HIS A 57 30.64 -8.25 6.16
C HIS A 57 30.79 -7.00 7.05
N PRO A 58 30.58 -7.10 8.38
CA PRO A 58 30.57 -5.95 9.27
C PRO A 58 31.83 -5.06 9.21
N GLU A 59 33.01 -5.67 8.98
CA GLU A 59 34.28 -4.95 8.87
C GLU A 59 34.39 -4.04 7.64
N PHE A 60 33.56 -4.28 6.61
CA PHE A 60 33.48 -3.48 5.39
C PHE A 60 32.13 -2.78 5.24
N ASP A 61 31.31 -2.76 6.29
CA ASP A 61 29.92 -2.34 6.21
C ASP A 61 29.57 -1.20 7.17
N ASN A 62 28.87 -0.20 6.63
CA ASN A 62 28.19 0.82 7.43
C ASN A 62 26.79 1.08 6.86
N GLU A 63 25.77 0.58 7.54
CA GLU A 63 24.36 0.68 7.10
C GLU A 63 23.89 2.13 6.98
N GLN A 64 24.37 3.02 7.85
CA GLN A 64 24.05 4.44 7.79
C GLN A 64 24.55 5.07 6.48
N VAL A 65 25.81 4.82 6.11
CA VAL A 65 26.38 5.34 4.86
C VAL A 65 25.61 4.83 3.65
N ARG A 66 25.22 3.54 3.64
CA ARG A 66 24.38 3.00 2.55
C ARG A 66 23.00 3.64 2.51
N TYR A 67 22.39 3.88 3.67
CA TYR A 67 21.10 4.55 3.78
C TYR A 67 21.19 5.96 3.20
N GLU A 68 22.09 6.79 3.71
CA GLU A 68 22.27 8.18 3.29
C GLU A 68 22.56 8.26 1.78
N HIS A 69 23.44 7.41 1.26
CA HIS A 69 23.74 7.38 -0.17
C HIS A 69 22.53 6.98 -1.03
N ARG A 70 21.72 6.00 -0.59
CA ARG A 70 20.50 5.56 -1.32
C ARG A 70 19.40 6.62 -1.30
N PHE A 71 19.32 7.41 -0.23
CA PHE A 71 18.31 8.45 -0.07
C PHE A 71 18.77 9.85 -0.49
N ALA A 72 20.06 10.05 -0.80
CA ALA A 72 20.62 11.32 -1.28
C ALA A 72 19.86 11.95 -2.47
N PRO A 73 19.34 11.19 -3.46
CA PRO A 73 18.55 11.76 -4.55
C PRO A 73 17.27 12.49 -4.10
N PHE A 74 16.75 12.17 -2.90
CA PHE A 74 15.54 12.78 -2.34
C PHE A 74 15.84 13.94 -1.40
N ALA A 75 17.11 14.29 -1.16
CA ALA A 75 17.50 15.30 -0.18
C ALA A 75 16.97 16.72 -0.51
N SER A 76 16.64 16.99 -1.76
CA SER A 76 16.04 18.26 -2.19
C SER A 76 14.53 18.36 -1.96
N LEU A 77 13.85 17.25 -1.62
CA LEU A 77 12.42 17.24 -1.37
C LEU A 77 12.11 17.80 0.02
N MET A 78 11.28 18.86 0.06
CA MET A 78 10.85 19.45 1.33
C MET A 78 9.67 18.70 1.98
N THR A 79 8.86 18.01 1.18
CA THR A 79 7.65 17.34 1.68
C THR A 79 7.40 16.04 0.91
N PRO A 80 7.27 14.89 1.61
CA PRO A 80 7.45 14.74 3.07
C PRO A 80 8.92 14.97 3.50
N PRO A 81 9.17 15.36 4.77
CA PRO A 81 10.52 15.48 5.29
C PRO A 81 11.31 14.16 5.14
N PRO A 82 12.63 14.20 4.85
CA PRO A 82 13.44 13.00 4.81
C PRO A 82 13.51 12.28 6.16
N VAL A 83 13.23 10.97 6.15
CA VAL A 83 13.39 10.11 7.32
C VAL A 83 14.86 10.01 7.68
N GLN A 84 15.22 10.28 8.94
CA GLN A 84 16.60 10.18 9.40
C GLN A 84 16.99 8.71 9.62
N TYR A 85 18.27 8.38 9.50
CA TYR A 85 18.74 7.00 9.64
C TYR A 85 18.34 6.35 10.97
N VAL A 86 18.42 7.10 12.08
CA VAL A 86 18.02 6.61 13.41
C VAL A 86 16.55 6.20 13.43
N GLU A 87 15.67 7.04 12.87
CA GLU A 87 14.24 6.76 12.78
C GLU A 87 13.97 5.56 11.88
N PHE A 88 14.64 5.47 10.72
CA PHE A 88 14.57 4.31 9.83
C PHE A 88 14.93 3.01 10.56
N ARG A 89 16.05 3.00 11.30
CA ARG A 89 16.51 1.84 12.05
C ARG A 89 15.50 1.43 13.12
N ASP A 90 14.98 2.39 13.87
CA ASP A 90 14.04 2.12 14.95
C ASP A 90 12.69 1.63 14.41
N MET A 91 12.21 2.19 13.30
CA MET A 91 10.99 1.75 12.62
C MET A 91 11.10 0.35 12.01
N THR A 92 12.28 -0.03 11.53
CA THR A 92 12.52 -1.31 10.86
C THR A 92 13.05 -2.41 11.80
N SER A 93 13.38 -2.06 13.04
CA SER A 93 13.84 -3.01 14.06
C SER A 93 12.74 -3.98 14.45
N LEU A 94 13.06 -5.28 14.49
CA LEU A 94 12.15 -6.30 15.00
C LEU A 94 12.00 -6.24 16.53
N LEU A 95 12.88 -5.52 17.23
CA LEU A 95 12.80 -5.33 18.68
C LEU A 95 11.64 -4.43 19.11
N ARG A 96 10.99 -3.75 18.15
CA ARG A 96 9.79 -2.94 18.42
C ARG A 96 8.56 -3.78 18.78
N TYR A 97 8.59 -5.09 18.49
CA TYR A 97 7.51 -5.99 18.81
C TYR A 97 7.74 -6.59 20.19
N GLU A 98 6.70 -6.61 21.04
CA GLU A 98 6.74 -7.29 22.35
C GLU A 98 7.15 -8.77 22.20
N GLN A 99 6.70 -9.40 21.12
CA GLN A 99 7.10 -10.73 20.69
C GLN A 99 7.63 -10.64 19.25
N PRO A 100 8.95 -10.83 19.02
CA PRO A 100 9.52 -10.81 17.69
C PRO A 100 8.83 -11.85 16.77
N PRO A 101 8.39 -11.46 15.56
CA PRO A 101 7.71 -12.38 14.67
C PRO A 101 8.67 -13.44 14.12
N SER A 102 8.18 -14.67 13.95
CA SER A 102 8.92 -15.69 13.21
C SER A 102 8.96 -15.39 11.70
N SER A 103 9.90 -15.99 10.98
CA SER A 103 9.95 -15.91 9.51
C SER A 103 8.65 -16.39 8.86
N SER A 104 8.05 -17.47 9.38
CA SER A 104 6.74 -17.97 8.93
C SER A 104 5.62 -16.95 9.11
N ASN A 105 5.58 -16.23 10.26
CA ASN A 105 4.59 -15.18 10.47
C ASN A 105 4.76 -14.04 9.45
N LEU A 106 6.00 -13.67 9.14
CA LEU A 106 6.31 -12.62 8.17
C LEU A 106 5.93 -13.04 6.74
N TYR A 107 6.17 -14.30 6.34
CA TYR A 107 5.74 -14.80 5.03
C TYR A 107 4.23 -14.79 4.89
N LEU A 108 3.51 -15.25 5.91
CA LEU A 108 2.04 -15.23 5.92
C LEU A 108 1.51 -13.79 5.84
N ALA A 109 2.06 -12.89 6.64
CA ALA A 109 1.67 -11.48 6.62
C ALA A 109 2.02 -10.82 5.27
N GLY A 110 3.15 -11.19 4.64
CA GLY A 110 3.51 -10.76 3.29
C GLY A 110 2.49 -11.23 2.25
N CYS A 111 2.12 -12.52 2.30
CA CYS A 111 1.08 -13.11 1.46
C CYS A 111 -0.27 -12.37 1.59
N GLN A 112 -0.69 -12.05 2.82
CA GLN A 112 -1.91 -11.27 3.06
C GLN A 112 -1.86 -9.87 2.43
N ASN A 113 -0.70 -9.20 2.46
CA ASN A 113 -0.53 -7.92 1.81
C ASN A 113 -0.67 -8.03 0.28
N PHE A 114 -0.06 -9.05 -0.35
CA PHE A 114 -0.23 -9.29 -1.78
C PHE A 114 -1.68 -9.61 -2.16
N HIS A 115 -2.40 -10.38 -1.34
CA HIS A 115 -3.83 -10.64 -1.57
C HIS A 115 -4.67 -9.36 -1.50
N LYS A 116 -4.42 -8.49 -0.51
CA LYS A 116 -5.09 -7.18 -0.42
C LYS A 116 -4.81 -6.31 -1.62
N ALA A 117 -3.55 -6.24 -2.06
CA ALA A 117 -3.17 -5.49 -3.25
C ALA A 117 -3.90 -6.01 -4.50
N ARG A 118 -3.94 -7.32 -4.70
CA ARG A 118 -4.67 -7.96 -5.80
C ARG A 118 -6.15 -7.58 -5.77
N ALA A 119 -6.81 -7.72 -4.62
CA ALA A 119 -8.22 -7.40 -4.49
C ALA A 119 -8.52 -5.93 -4.83
N LEU A 120 -7.66 -4.99 -4.40
CA LEU A 120 -7.77 -3.58 -4.77
C LEU A 120 -7.61 -3.35 -6.27
N LEU A 121 -6.61 -3.97 -6.91
CA LEU A 121 -6.38 -3.83 -8.35
C LEU A 121 -7.52 -4.42 -9.20
N GLU A 122 -8.11 -5.53 -8.76
CA GLU A 122 -9.25 -6.16 -9.43
C GLU A 122 -10.49 -5.25 -9.42
N THR A 123 -10.66 -4.40 -8.39
CA THR A 123 -11.77 -3.42 -8.34
C THR A 123 -11.62 -2.24 -9.31
N ILE A 124 -10.41 -1.99 -9.81
CA ILE A 124 -10.14 -0.94 -10.80
C ILE A 124 -10.46 -1.42 -12.22
N ASN A 125 -10.30 -2.72 -12.47
CA ASN A 125 -10.44 -3.33 -13.79
C ASN A 125 -11.87 -3.81 -14.11
N THR A 126 -12.89 -3.46 -13.32
CA THR A 126 -14.29 -3.68 -13.68
C THR A 126 -14.78 -2.53 -14.59
N PRO A 127 -14.91 -2.74 -15.91
CA PRO A 127 -15.26 -1.69 -16.89
C PRO A 127 -16.71 -1.18 -16.82
N ASP A 128 -17.51 -1.57 -15.83
CA ASP A 128 -18.96 -1.35 -15.81
C ASP A 128 -19.43 -0.10 -15.03
N GLN A 129 -18.56 0.84 -14.64
CA GLN A 129 -18.96 2.02 -13.84
C GLN A 129 -18.32 3.37 -14.22
N GLU A 130 -18.03 3.62 -15.50
CA GLU A 130 -17.83 5.00 -16.01
C GLU A 130 -19.05 5.52 -16.78
#